data_AF-A0AAD7PQG7-F1
#
_entry.id   AF-A0AAD7PQG7-F1
#
_cell.length_a   1.000
_cell.length_b   1.000
_cell.length_c   1.000
_cell.angle_alpha   90.00
_cell.angle_beta   90.00
_cell.angle_gamma   90.00
#
_symmetry.space_group_name_H-M   'P 1'
#
loop_
_entity.id
_entity.type
_entity.pdbx_description
1 polymer ?
#
loop_
_entity_poly.entity_id
_entity_poly.type
_entity_poly.pdbx_seq_one_letter_code
_entity_poly.pdbx_strand_id
1 'polypeptide(L)' 'MKIGLQLFLVLKAWVVVLPLFFTLSYSELANNDTNPGFISIDCGVTESYTDETTGIWYQPDTDFIETGTNHALTIRKQ' A
#
# COMPACT_ATOMS: atom_id res chain seq x y z
N MET A 1 -1.92 -25.37 46.23
CA MET A 1 -2.60 -24.20 45.65
C MET A 1 -1.61 -23.06 45.37
N LYS A 2 -0.59 -23.29 44.54
CA LYS A 2 0.44 -22.28 44.18
C LYS A 2 0.80 -22.39 42.71
N ILE A 3 0.98 -23.64 42.23
CA ILE A 3 1.11 -23.97 40.79
C ILE A 3 -0.05 -23.44 39.95
N GLY A 4 -1.31 -23.60 40.40
CA GLY A 4 -2.48 -23.16 39.64
C GLY A 4 -2.58 -21.64 39.50
N LEU A 5 -2.15 -20.89 40.53
CA LEU A 5 -2.12 -19.44 40.49
C LEU A 5 -1.00 -18.94 39.57
N GLN A 6 0.18 -19.56 39.64
CA GLN A 6 1.30 -19.21 38.76
C GLN A 6 0.98 -19.52 37.29
N LEU A 7 0.37 -20.66 37.00
CA LEU A 7 -0.06 -21.02 35.65
C LEU A 7 -1.11 -20.04 35.11
N PHE A 8 -2.05 -19.62 35.96
CA PHE A 8 -3.07 -18.62 35.61
C PHE A 8 -2.47 -17.23 35.34
N LEU A 9 -1.46 -16.83 36.11
CA LEU A 9 -0.74 -15.56 35.91
C LEU A 9 0.07 -15.57 34.61
N VAL A 10 0.75 -16.67 34.31
CA VAL A 10 1.48 -16.84 33.05
C VAL A 10 0.52 -16.83 31.86
N LEU A 11 -0.60 -17.56 31.95
CA LEU A 11 -1.61 -17.60 30.89
C LEU A 11 -2.18 -16.20 30.59
N LYS A 12 -2.50 -15.42 31.64
CA LYS A 12 -2.97 -14.04 31.47
C LYS A 12 -1.91 -13.12 30.87
N ALA A 13 -0.65 -13.25 31.27
CA ALA A 13 0.44 -12.47 30.71
C ALA A 13 0.57 -12.72 29.19
N TRP A 14 0.51 -13.98 28.76
CA TRP A 14 0.55 -14.32 27.33
C TRP A 14 -0.68 -13.82 26.56
N VAL A 15 -1.88 -13.88 27.16
CA VAL A 15 -3.11 -13.35 26.56
C VAL A 15 -3.06 -11.82 26.36
N VAL A 16 -2.31 -11.09 27.18
CA VAL A 16 -2.14 -9.62 27.05
C VAL A 16 -0.97 -9.27 26.13
N VAL A 17 0.13 -10.02 26.21
CA VAL A 17 1.36 -9.74 25.46
C VAL A 17 1.21 -10.05 23.96
N LEU A 18 0.60 -11.19 23.61
CA LEU A 18 0.40 -11.60 22.22
C LEU A 18 -0.37 -10.58 21.35
N PRO A 19 -1.54 -10.03 21.78
CA PRO A 19 -2.24 -9.03 20.99
C PRO A 19 -1.50 -7.68 20.92
N LEU A 20 -0.73 -7.31 21.95
CA LEU A 20 0.06 -6.07 21.96
C LEU A 20 1.16 -6.09 20.89
N PHE A 21 1.87 -7.21 20.75
CA PHE A 21 2.84 -7.39 19.67
C PHE A 21 2.19 -7.43 18.28
N PHE A 22 0.98 -7.99 18.18
CA PHE A 22 0.27 -8.10 16.91
C PHE A 22 -0.10 -6.72 16.35
N THR A 23 -0.57 -5.79 17.19
CA THR A 23 -0.98 -4.43 16.74
C THR A 23 0.15 -3.56 16.18
N LEU A 24 1.40 -3.78 16.59
CA LEU A 24 2.55 -3.01 16.10
C LEU A 24 3.00 -3.43 14.69
N SER A 25 2.67 -4.66 14.26
CA SER A 25 3.03 -5.17 12.93
C SER A 25 2.05 -4.77 11.82
N TYR A 26 0.92 -4.13 12.16
CA TYR A 26 -0.12 -3.77 11.17
C TYR A 26 0.03 -2.38 10.56
N SER A 27 0.92 -1.54 11.06
CA SER A 27 1.02 -0.13 10.61
C SER A 27 1.67 0.06 9.24
N GLU A 28 2.13 -0.99 8.57
CA GLU A 28 2.82 -0.90 7.26
C GLU A 28 1.99 -1.39 6.07
N LEU A 29 0.74 -1.81 6.27
CA LEU A 29 -0.14 -2.23 5.16
C LEU A 29 -1.19 -1.16 4.81
N ALA A 30 -0.79 0.10 4.82
CA ALA A 30 -1.60 1.22 4.35
C ALA A 30 -0.82 2.03 3.30
N ASN A 31 -0.07 1.36 2.44
CA ASN A 31 0.22 1.93 1.14
C ASN A 31 -1.07 1.81 0.32
N ASN A 32 -1.52 2.93 -0.23
CA ASN A 32 -2.68 3.03 -1.12
C ASN A 32 -2.40 2.39 -2.49
N ASP A 33 -1.78 1.20 -2.50
CA ASP A 33 -1.50 0.42 -3.70
C ASP A 33 -2.74 -0.42 -3.99
N THR A 34 -3.68 0.17 -4.74
CA THR A 34 -4.97 -0.41 -5.15
C THR A 34 -4.89 -1.71 -5.96
N ASN A 35 -3.73 -2.36 -6.09
CA ASN A 35 -3.59 -3.74 -6.57
C ASN A 35 -2.13 -4.21 -6.35
N PRO A 36 -1.82 -5.04 -5.34
CA PRO A 36 -0.44 -5.46 -5.03
C PRO A 36 0.19 -6.42 -6.08
N GLY A 37 -0.32 -6.46 -7.30
CA GLY A 37 0.20 -7.28 -8.40
C GLY A 37 0.20 -6.60 -9.77
N PHE A 38 -0.22 -5.34 -9.88
CA PHE A 38 -0.28 -4.63 -11.16
C PHE A 38 0.18 -3.19 -11.01
N ILE A 39 0.95 -2.71 -11.99
CA ILE A 39 1.22 -1.28 -12.17
C ILE A 39 0.26 -0.75 -13.23
N SER A 40 -0.31 0.41 -12.97
CA SER A 40 -1.19 1.11 -13.92
C SER A 40 -0.47 2.37 -14.38
N ILE A 41 -0.07 2.38 -15.65
CA ILE A 41 0.70 3.46 -16.26
C ILE A 41 -0.22 4.17 -17.25
N ASP A 42 -0.32 5.50 -17.13
CA ASP A 42 -0.94 6.35 -18.13
C ASP A 42 0.14 7.12 -18.90
N CYS A 43 0.13 7.02 -20.23
CA CYS A 43 1.16 7.60 -21.07
C CYS A 43 0.80 9.03 -21.48
N GLY A 44 1.72 9.96 -21.25
CA GLY A 44 1.51 11.37 -21.61
C GLY A 44 0.88 12.23 -20.52
N VAL A 45 0.59 11.69 -19.34
CA VAL A 45 0.34 12.49 -18.14
C VAL A 45 1.66 12.85 -17.46
N THR A 46 1.69 13.99 -16.77
CA THR A 46 2.88 14.44 -16.03
C THR A 46 2.81 14.13 -14.54
N GLU A 47 1.62 13.82 -14.03
CA GLU A 47 1.35 13.65 -12.60
C GLU A 47 0.50 12.41 -12.36
N SER A 48 0.76 11.70 -11.26
CA SER A 48 -0.04 10.55 -10.84
C SER A 48 -1.42 10.98 -10.34
N TYR A 49 -2.43 10.14 -10.54
CA TYR A 49 -3.79 10.41 -10.09
C TYR A 49 -4.58 9.12 -9.83
N THR A 50 -5.66 9.22 -9.04
CA THR A 50 -6.64 8.14 -8.91
C THR A 50 -7.84 8.48 -9.78
N ASP A 51 -8.19 7.59 -10.70
CA ASP A 51 -9.40 7.76 -11.49
C ASP A 51 -10.65 7.63 -10.60
N GLU A 52 -11.49 8.65 -10.57
CA GLU A 52 -12.65 8.70 -9.67
C GLU A 52 -13.72 7.66 -10.01
N THR A 53 -13.77 7.21 -11.27
CA THR A 53 -14.79 6.25 -11.73
C THR A 53 -14.43 4.83 -11.34
N THR A 54 -13.17 4.44 -11.54
CA THR A 54 -12.68 3.09 -11.33
C THR A 54 -11.94 2.89 -10.01
N GLY A 55 -11.51 3.97 -9.36
CA GLY A 55 -10.67 3.94 -8.16
C GLY A 55 -9.24 3.48 -8.41
N ILE A 56 -8.82 3.33 -9.67
CA ILE A 56 -7.48 2.86 -10.03
C ILE A 56 -6.50 4.02 -9.93
N TRP A 57 -5.37 3.80 -9.25
CA TRP A 57 -4.24 4.73 -9.24
C TRP A 57 -3.37 4.55 -10.49
N TYR A 58 -3.13 5.63 -11.22
CA TYR A 58 -2.27 5.69 -12.41
C TYR A 58 -1.03 6.55 -12.14
N GLN A 59 0.10 6.14 -12.72
CA GLN A 59 1.36 6.90 -12.70
C GLN A 59 1.85 7.23 -14.13
N PRO A 60 2.66 8.29 -14.31
CA PRO A 60 3.29 8.60 -15.58
C PRO A 60 4.20 7.48 -16.11
N ASP A 61 4.41 7.47 -17.42
CA ASP A 61 5.32 6.54 -18.12
C ASP A 61 6.81 6.94 -18.04
N THR A 62 7.13 8.09 -17.43
CA THR A 62 8.47 8.71 -17.44
C THR A 62 9.57 7.79 -16.91
N ASP A 63 9.27 6.98 -15.90
CA ASP A 63 10.25 6.05 -15.28
C ASP A 63 10.27 4.66 -15.94
N PHE A 64 9.41 4.41 -16.93
CA PHE A 64 9.23 3.11 -17.58
C PHE A 64 9.73 3.06 -19.02
N ILE A 65 10.09 4.23 -19.57
CA ILE A 65 10.56 4.39 -20.95
C ILE A 65 12.07 4.67 -20.97
N GLU A 66 12.87 3.65 -21.20
CA GLU A 66 14.34 3.79 -21.28
C GLU A 66 14.85 4.02 -22.71
N THR A 67 14.01 3.81 -23.73
CA THR A 67 14.40 3.85 -25.15
C THR A 67 13.32 4.46 -26.03
N GLY A 68 13.67 4.81 -27.27
CA GLY A 68 12.73 5.37 -28.25
C GLY A 68 12.75 6.90 -28.31
N THR A 69 11.69 7.49 -28.88
CA THR A 69 11.52 8.95 -29.00
C THR A 69 10.17 9.34 -28.41
N ASN A 70 10.18 10.24 -27.44
CA ASN A 70 8.97 10.74 -26.78
C ASN A 70 8.43 11.97 -27.52
N HIS A 71 7.15 11.92 -27.89
CA HIS A 71 6.45 13.01 -28.56
C HIS A 71 5.34 13.53 -27.66
N ALA A 72 5.63 14.57 -26.88
CA ALA A 72 4.62 15.24 -26.08
C ALA A 72 3.60 15.93 -27.01
N LEU A 73 2.36 15.45 -26.99
CA LEU A 73 1.27 16.03 -27.77
C LEU A 73 0.69 17.22 -27.00
N THR A 74 0.92 18.43 -27.50
CA THR A 74 0.14 19.58 -27.03
C THR A 74 -1.20 19.57 -27.75
N ILE A 75 -2.25 19.08 -27.08
CA ILE A 75 -3.62 19.27 -27.57
C ILE A 75 -3.94 20.77 -27.46
N ARG A 76 -3.92 21.48 -28.60
CA ARG A 76 -4.56 22.78 -28.71
C ARG A 76 -6.06 22.54 -28.52
N LYS A 77 -6.64 22.95 -27.38
CA LYS A 77 -8.09 23.12 -27.31
C LYS A 77 -8.44 24.24 -28.30
N GLN A 78 -9.01 23.87 -29.46
CA GLN A 78 -9.71 24.81 -30.33
C GLN A 78 -10.99 25.29 -29.66
#